data_AF-A0A932LK12-F1
#
_entry.id   AF-A0A932LK12-F1
#
_cell.length_a   1.000
_cell.length_b   1.000
_cell.length_c   1.000
_cell.angle_alpha   90.00
_cell.angle_beta   90.00
_cell.angle_gamma   90.00
#
_symmetry.space_group_name_H-M   'P 1'
#
loop_
_entity.id
_entity.type
_entity.pdbx_description
1 polymer ?
#
loop_
_entity_poly.entity_id
_entity_poly.type
_entity_poly.pdbx_seq_one_letter_code
_entity_poly.pdbx_strand_id
1 'polypeptide(L)'
;MKAHLGALDPIRVQPIENFPRTAENITALLYPALDSPGLLDAGRDCLNKLLNEKECSLVEDPRSGGYLFLSEGIKVYRDKRSGFVPSSGDVNQLRSQLLAGVFEPLPTAMLENVKKVQAGVRYGKVTIVGEGEDIQIRIEPVTSGSLEARRQELLIDTNSKREYENTIALLVSFPEEIDDLLVEAKRSDFII
;
A
#
# COMPACT_ATOMS: atom_id res chain seq x y z
N MET A 1 57.47 -37.27 -25.59
CA MET A 1 56.17 -36.75 -26.05
C MET A 1 55.26 -36.62 -24.83
N LYS A 2 55.22 -35.45 -24.18
CA LYS A 2 54.39 -35.19 -22.99
C LYS A 2 53.17 -34.40 -23.45
N ALA A 3 51.97 -34.94 -23.24
CA ALA A 3 50.72 -34.26 -23.47
C ALA A 3 50.54 -33.16 -22.41
N HIS A 4 50.37 -31.91 -22.84
CA HIS A 4 49.89 -30.82 -22.01
C HIS A 4 48.37 -30.97 -21.84
N LEU A 5 47.94 -31.45 -20.67
CA LEU A 5 46.61 -31.15 -20.16
C LEU A 5 46.63 -29.66 -19.75
N GLY A 6 46.04 -28.81 -20.58
CA GLY A 6 45.74 -27.43 -20.20
C GLY A 6 44.68 -27.43 -19.10
N ALA A 7 45.04 -26.92 -17.93
CA ALA A 7 44.11 -26.62 -16.87
C ALA A 7 43.11 -25.58 -17.39
N LEU A 8 41.82 -25.91 -17.40
CA LEU A 8 40.76 -24.92 -17.54
C LEU A 8 40.72 -24.14 -16.23
N ASP A 9 41.21 -22.90 -16.27
CA ASP A 9 41.03 -21.94 -15.19
C ASP A 9 39.53 -21.85 -14.86
N PRO A 10 39.13 -21.91 -13.56
CA PRO A 10 37.74 -21.70 -13.18
C PRO A 10 37.29 -20.32 -13.67
N ILE A 11 36.22 -20.27 -14.44
CA ILE A 11 35.61 -19.03 -14.95
C ILE A 11 35.40 -18.09 -13.75
N ARG A 12 36.22 -17.04 -13.65
CA ARG A 12 36.04 -15.95 -12.70
C ARG A 12 34.80 -15.18 -13.13
N VAL A 13 33.67 -15.43 -12.47
CA VAL A 13 32.46 -14.62 -12.62
C VAL A 13 32.77 -13.23 -12.07
N GLN A 14 33.10 -12.29 -12.95
CA GLN A 14 33.22 -10.88 -12.57
C GLN A 14 31.81 -10.30 -12.41
N PRO A 15 31.50 -9.62 -11.30
CA PRO A 15 30.23 -8.93 -11.17
C PRO A 15 30.18 -7.78 -12.18
N ILE A 16 29.24 -7.83 -13.11
CA ILE A 16 28.99 -6.73 -14.05
C ILE A 16 28.10 -5.72 -13.32
N GLU A 17 28.69 -4.61 -12.90
CA GLU A 17 27.95 -3.50 -12.29
C GLU A 17 27.04 -2.82 -13.32
N ASN A 18 25.83 -2.45 -12.91
CA ASN A 18 24.83 -1.74 -13.74
C ASN A 18 24.36 -2.47 -15.01
N PHE A 19 24.48 -3.80 -15.08
CA PHE A 19 23.94 -4.58 -16.18
C PHE A 19 22.43 -4.85 -15.99
N PRO A 20 21.56 -4.51 -16.97
CA PRO A 20 20.15 -4.85 -16.89
C PRO A 20 19.97 -6.36 -16.89
N ARG A 21 19.36 -6.90 -15.83
CA ARG A 21 19.22 -8.35 -15.63
C ARG A 21 17.94 -8.86 -16.28
N THR A 22 17.68 -8.50 -17.54
CA THR A 22 16.48 -8.95 -18.26
C THR A 22 16.62 -10.42 -18.70
N ALA A 23 15.52 -11.06 -19.09
CA ALA A 23 15.56 -12.45 -19.54
C ALA A 23 16.46 -12.62 -20.79
N GLU A 24 16.44 -11.65 -21.70
CA GLU A 24 17.27 -11.60 -22.90
C GLU A 24 18.75 -11.54 -22.53
N ASN A 25 19.10 -10.67 -21.60
CA ASN A 25 20.47 -10.47 -21.16
C ASN A 25 21.00 -11.66 -20.36
N ILE A 26 20.18 -12.26 -19.49
CA ILE A 26 20.54 -13.46 -18.75
C ILE A 26 20.76 -14.63 -19.72
N THR A 27 19.85 -14.85 -20.65
CA THR A 27 19.96 -15.96 -21.62
C THR A 27 21.12 -15.78 -22.60
N ALA A 28 21.42 -14.55 -23.00
CA ALA A 28 22.60 -14.23 -23.80
C ALA A 28 23.92 -14.64 -23.13
N LEU A 29 23.99 -14.60 -21.80
CA LEU A 29 25.16 -15.02 -21.03
C LEU A 29 25.25 -16.54 -20.80
N LEU A 30 24.20 -17.30 -21.14
CA LEU A 30 24.09 -18.73 -20.88
C LEU A 30 24.30 -19.59 -22.14
N TYR A 31 24.66 -19.01 -23.28
CA TYR A 31 24.94 -19.78 -24.49
C TYR A 31 26.16 -20.69 -24.28
N PRO A 32 26.02 -22.02 -24.46
CA PRO A 32 27.12 -22.95 -24.20
C PRO A 32 28.21 -22.92 -25.29
N ALA A 33 27.85 -22.54 -26.52
CA ALA A 33 28.78 -22.37 -27.64
C ALA A 33 28.27 -21.33 -28.67
N LEU A 34 29.17 -20.84 -29.52
CA LEU A 34 28.91 -19.81 -30.54
C LEU A 34 27.90 -20.23 -31.62
N ASP A 35 27.74 -21.53 -31.86
CA ASP A 35 26.85 -22.13 -32.85
C ASP A 35 25.56 -22.70 -32.25
N SER A 36 25.33 -22.46 -30.95
CA SER A 36 24.16 -22.98 -30.25
C SER A 36 22.87 -22.26 -30.64
N PRO A 37 21.72 -22.97 -30.67
CA PRO A 37 20.42 -22.35 -30.90
C PRO A 37 20.06 -21.38 -29.77
N GLY A 38 19.16 -20.46 -30.06
CA GLY A 38 18.73 -19.45 -29.09
C GLY A 38 18.06 -20.05 -27.86
N LEU A 39 18.49 -19.60 -26.67
CA LEU A 39 17.95 -20.09 -25.38
C LEU A 39 16.88 -19.18 -24.77
N LEU A 40 16.40 -18.17 -25.51
CA LEU A 40 15.52 -17.15 -24.96
C LEU A 40 14.20 -17.71 -24.42
N ASP A 41 13.51 -18.55 -25.21
CA ASP A 41 12.21 -19.09 -24.83
C ASP A 41 12.35 -20.04 -23.62
N ALA A 42 13.34 -20.93 -23.66
CA ALA A 42 13.65 -21.84 -22.56
C ALA A 42 14.06 -21.09 -21.27
N GLY A 43 14.82 -20.00 -21.41
CA GLY A 43 15.23 -19.18 -20.28
C GLY A 43 14.08 -18.38 -19.67
N ARG A 44 13.17 -17.84 -20.49
CA ARG A 44 11.93 -17.20 -20.02
C ARG A 44 11.06 -18.18 -19.26
N ASP A 45 10.87 -19.38 -19.79
CA ASP A 45 10.11 -20.44 -19.11
C ASP A 45 10.74 -20.83 -17.78
N CYS A 46 12.07 -20.93 -17.71
CA CYS A 46 12.79 -21.23 -16.48
C CYS A 46 12.64 -20.10 -15.45
N LEU A 47 12.82 -18.84 -15.85
CA LEU A 47 12.64 -17.67 -14.98
C LEU A 47 11.21 -17.57 -14.47
N ASN A 48 10.21 -17.82 -15.32
CA ASN A 48 8.80 -17.88 -14.92
C ASN A 48 8.54 -18.99 -13.89
N LYS A 49 9.16 -20.17 -14.04
CA LYS A 49 9.07 -21.23 -13.03
C LYS A 49 9.70 -20.80 -11.71
N LEU A 50 10.89 -20.21 -11.75
CA LEU A 50 11.59 -19.72 -10.55
C LEU A 50 10.86 -18.57 -9.84
N LEU A 51 10.18 -17.69 -10.58
CA LEU A 51 9.33 -16.65 -10.00
C LEU A 51 8.10 -17.23 -9.29
N ASN A 52 7.54 -18.32 -9.83
CA ASN A 52 6.38 -18.99 -9.26
C ASN A 52 6.74 -19.92 -8.08
N GLU A 53 8.00 -20.33 -7.98
CA GLU A 53 8.52 -21.13 -6.86
C GLU A 53 8.81 -20.24 -5.63
N LYS A 54 8.00 -20.41 -4.58
CA LYS A 54 8.08 -19.60 -3.33
C LYS A 54 9.42 -19.73 -2.57
N GLU A 55 10.20 -20.76 -2.84
CA GLU A 55 11.51 -20.98 -2.20
C GLU A 55 12.61 -20.11 -2.83
N CYS A 56 12.45 -19.78 -4.11
CA CYS A 56 13.36 -18.91 -4.85
C CYS A 56 13.11 -17.45 -4.46
N SER A 57 14.19 -16.74 -4.12
CA SER A 57 14.12 -15.33 -3.67
C SER A 57 14.09 -14.36 -4.86
N LEU A 58 13.82 -14.89 -6.05
CA LEU A 58 13.88 -14.18 -7.30
C LEU A 58 12.63 -13.30 -7.41
N VAL A 59 12.84 -12.03 -7.73
CA VAL A 59 11.78 -11.07 -8.03
C VAL A 59 12.17 -10.25 -9.23
N GLU A 60 11.18 -9.70 -9.92
CA GLU A 60 11.39 -8.71 -10.95
C GLU A 60 11.29 -7.31 -10.33
N ASP A 61 12.32 -6.49 -10.53
CA ASP A 61 12.31 -5.10 -10.10
C ASP A 61 12.37 -4.17 -11.32
N PRO A 62 11.25 -3.49 -11.63
CA PRO A 62 11.18 -2.53 -12.71
C PRO A 62 12.16 -1.36 -12.56
N ARG A 63 12.60 -1.04 -11.32
CA ARG A 63 13.50 0.09 -11.06
C ARG A 63 14.97 -0.23 -11.32
N SER A 64 15.40 -1.47 -11.05
CA SER A 64 16.77 -1.92 -11.33
C SER A 64 16.94 -2.60 -12.69
N GLY A 65 15.85 -2.78 -13.44
CA GLY A 65 15.88 -3.24 -14.83
C GLY A 65 16.08 -4.74 -14.99
N GLY A 66 15.36 -5.56 -14.20
CA GLY A 66 15.29 -7.00 -14.41
C GLY A 66 15.14 -7.83 -13.13
N TYR A 67 15.61 -9.07 -13.19
CA TYR A 67 15.48 -10.04 -12.11
C TYR A 67 16.55 -9.83 -11.02
N LEU A 68 16.16 -9.89 -9.75
CA LEU A 68 17.06 -9.82 -8.60
C LEU A 68 16.70 -10.87 -7.55
N PHE A 69 17.71 -11.35 -6.83
CA PHE A 69 17.50 -12.16 -5.63
C PHE A 69 17.41 -11.25 -4.41
N LEU A 70 16.33 -11.38 -3.65
CA LEU A 70 16.19 -10.70 -2.37
C LEU A 70 17.06 -11.40 -1.32
N SER A 71 17.77 -10.61 -0.53
CA SER A 71 18.57 -11.12 0.58
C SER A 71 17.69 -11.80 1.63
N GLU A 72 18.24 -12.78 2.36
CA GLU A 72 17.51 -13.55 3.38
C GLU A 72 16.86 -12.64 4.45
N GLY A 73 17.50 -11.51 4.77
CA GLY A 73 16.94 -10.52 5.70
C GLY A 73 15.61 -9.94 5.24
N ILE A 74 15.39 -9.76 3.93
CA ILE A 74 14.14 -9.22 3.38
C ILE A 74 13.01 -10.26 3.38
N LYS A 75 13.33 -11.57 3.32
CA LYS A 75 12.33 -12.64 3.41
C LYS A 75 11.59 -12.60 4.74
N VAL A 76 12.31 -12.44 5.84
CA VAL A 76 11.73 -12.39 7.19
C VAL A 76 10.70 -11.26 7.31
N TYR A 77 10.99 -10.09 6.74
CA TYR A 77 10.05 -8.96 6.76
C TYR A 77 8.84 -9.18 5.84
N ARG A 78 9.04 -9.81 4.67
CA ARG A 78 7.93 -10.19 3.78
C ARG A 78 7.00 -11.19 4.45
N ASP A 79 7.54 -12.24 5.06
CA ASP A 79 6.77 -13.29 5.71
C ASP A 79 6.02 -12.72 6.93
N LYS A 80 6.67 -11.84 7.71
CA LYS A 80 6.00 -11.09 8.78
C LYS A 80 4.84 -10.23 8.27
N ARG A 81 5.04 -9.49 7.17
CA ARG A 81 3.98 -8.68 6.54
C ARG A 81 2.81 -9.52 6.09
N SER A 82 3.09 -10.58 5.34
CA SER A 82 2.08 -11.45 4.73
C SER A 82 1.34 -12.29 5.78
N GLY A 83 2.01 -12.63 6.89
CA GLY A 83 1.40 -13.33 8.02
C GLY A 83 0.54 -12.45 8.93
N PHE A 84 0.71 -11.12 8.87
CA PHE A 84 -0.10 -10.21 9.67
C PHE A 84 -1.45 -9.95 8.99
N VAL A 85 -2.52 -10.27 9.72
CA VAL A 85 -3.90 -9.98 9.32
C VAL A 85 -4.43 -8.92 10.29
N PRO A 86 -4.49 -7.64 9.88
CA PRO A 86 -5.04 -6.57 10.72
C PRO A 86 -6.48 -6.88 11.14
N SER A 87 -6.81 -6.61 12.39
CA SER A 87 -8.19 -6.68 12.85
C SER A 87 -9.00 -5.48 12.34
N SER A 88 -10.33 -5.59 12.37
CA SER A 88 -11.22 -4.46 12.08
C SER A 88 -10.99 -3.28 13.04
N GLY A 89 -10.59 -3.57 14.29
CA GLY A 89 -10.22 -2.56 15.28
C GLY A 89 -8.97 -1.77 14.86
N ASP A 90 -7.94 -2.46 14.40
CA ASP A 90 -6.68 -1.83 13.95
C ASP A 90 -6.90 -0.92 12.74
N VAL A 91 -7.73 -1.37 11.79
CA VAL A 91 -8.11 -0.60 10.60
C VAL A 91 -8.92 0.63 10.98
N ASN A 92 -9.90 0.49 11.88
CA ASN A 92 -10.71 1.61 12.36
C ASN A 92 -9.88 2.63 13.15
N GLN A 93 -8.92 2.16 13.94
CA GLN A 93 -7.97 3.03 14.64
C GLN A 93 -7.11 3.82 13.65
N LEU A 94 -6.58 3.16 12.61
CA LEU A 94 -5.83 3.86 11.55
C LEU A 94 -6.67 4.92 10.86
N ARG A 95 -7.89 4.56 10.46
CA ARG A 95 -8.81 5.50 9.81
C ARG A 95 -9.04 6.72 10.69
N SER A 96 -9.24 6.50 11.99
CA SER A 96 -9.46 7.59 12.94
C SER A 96 -8.22 8.49 13.08
N GLN A 97 -7.03 7.90 13.13
CA GLN A 97 -5.77 8.65 13.18
C GLN A 97 -5.55 9.49 11.91
N LEU A 98 -5.79 8.91 10.73
CA LEU A 98 -5.66 9.62 9.46
C LEU A 98 -6.68 10.76 9.35
N LEU A 99 -7.94 10.51 9.72
CA LEU A 99 -8.97 11.54 9.76
C LEU A 99 -8.60 12.66 10.74
N ALA A 100 -8.09 12.32 11.93
CA ALA A 100 -7.62 13.33 12.89
C ALA A 100 -6.55 14.25 12.27
N GLY A 101 -5.57 13.66 11.57
CA GLY A 101 -4.52 14.42 10.87
C GLY A 101 -5.02 15.29 9.72
N VAL A 102 -6.09 14.89 9.03
CA VAL A 102 -6.72 15.72 7.97
C VAL A 102 -7.34 16.99 8.55
N PHE A 103 -7.81 16.93 9.80
CA PHE A 103 -8.44 18.06 10.50
C PHE A 103 -7.50 18.68 11.54
N GLU A 104 -6.19 18.63 11.31
CA GLU A 104 -5.20 19.31 12.16
C GLU A 104 -4.60 20.54 11.43
N PRO A 105 -4.75 21.76 11.96
CA PRO A 105 -5.49 22.12 13.18
C PRO A 105 -7.00 22.04 12.97
N LEU A 106 -7.74 21.87 14.07
CA LEU A 106 -9.20 21.77 14.04
C LEU A 106 -9.83 22.98 13.31
N PRO A 107 -10.92 22.77 12.54
CA PRO A 107 -11.61 23.86 11.87
C PRO A 107 -12.09 24.90 12.88
N THR A 108 -11.78 26.17 12.60
CA THR A 108 -12.16 27.30 13.46
C THR A 108 -12.70 28.45 12.63
N ALA A 109 -13.65 29.19 13.18
CA ALA A 109 -14.22 30.39 12.59
C ALA A 109 -14.52 31.44 13.65
N MET A 110 -14.55 32.72 13.27
CA MET A 110 -15.00 33.81 14.14
C MET A 110 -16.46 34.14 13.82
N LEU A 111 -17.36 33.95 14.78
CA LEU A 111 -18.75 34.35 14.65
C LEU A 111 -18.87 35.85 14.93
N GLU A 112 -19.31 36.60 13.92
CA GLU A 112 -19.47 38.07 13.96
C GLU A 112 -18.21 38.83 14.40
N ASN A 113 -17.02 38.25 14.24
CA ASN A 113 -15.76 38.75 14.80
C ASN A 113 -15.74 38.90 16.33
N VAL A 114 -16.66 38.26 17.06
CA VAL A 114 -16.79 38.36 18.53
C VAL A 114 -16.43 37.05 19.22
N LYS A 115 -16.98 35.92 18.77
CA LYS A 115 -16.74 34.60 19.40
C LYS A 115 -15.95 33.71 18.46
N LYS A 116 -14.82 33.17 18.93
CA LYS A 116 -14.15 32.06 18.25
C LYS A 116 -14.98 30.80 18.46
N VAL A 117 -15.38 30.17 17.35
CA VAL A 117 -16.09 28.89 17.30
C VAL A 117 -15.13 27.86 16.73
N GLN A 118 -15.02 26.73 17.40
CA GLN A 118 -14.19 25.61 16.97
C GLN A 118 -15.06 24.38 16.71
N ALA A 119 -14.64 23.54 15.76
CA ALA A 119 -15.37 22.34 15.38
C ALA A 119 -14.59 21.08 15.72
N GLY A 120 -15.23 20.15 16.43
CA GLY A 120 -14.79 18.77 16.56
C GLY A 120 -15.16 17.94 15.34
N VAL A 121 -14.62 16.72 15.27
CA VAL A 121 -14.84 15.81 14.14
C VAL A 121 -15.25 14.42 14.65
N ARG A 122 -16.30 13.87 14.04
CA ARG A 122 -16.79 12.51 14.24
C ARG A 122 -16.87 11.76 12.91
N TYR A 123 -16.63 10.46 12.94
CA TYR A 123 -16.88 9.54 11.83
C TYR A 123 -18.07 8.65 12.18
N GLY A 124 -19.24 8.94 11.60
CA GLY A 124 -20.52 8.41 12.05
C GLY A 124 -20.74 8.70 13.54
N LYS A 125 -20.77 7.65 14.36
CA LYS A 125 -20.92 7.78 15.83
C LYS A 125 -19.60 7.83 16.59
N VAL A 126 -18.47 7.58 15.93
CA VAL A 126 -17.15 7.52 16.57
C VAL A 126 -16.55 8.92 16.63
N THR A 127 -16.17 9.35 17.84
CA THR A 127 -15.41 10.59 18.04
C THR A 127 -14.00 10.43 17.49
N ILE A 128 -13.56 11.37 16.67
CA ILE A 128 -12.20 11.41 16.13
C ILE A 128 -11.36 12.38 16.95
N VAL A 129 -11.78 13.64 17.02
CA VAL A 129 -11.08 14.73 17.73
C VAL A 129 -12.07 15.81 18.15
N GLY A 130 -11.77 16.57 19.20
CA GLY A 130 -12.54 17.76 19.58
C GLY A 130 -13.96 17.49 20.05
N GLU A 131 -14.20 16.44 20.86
CA GLU A 131 -15.56 16.05 21.29
C GLU A 131 -16.35 17.17 22.00
N GLY A 132 -15.65 18.05 22.72
CA GLY A 132 -16.24 19.14 23.52
C GLY A 132 -16.25 20.51 22.83
N GLU A 133 -15.89 20.58 21.56
CA GLU A 133 -15.86 21.83 20.80
C GLU A 133 -17.28 22.37 20.52
N ASP A 134 -17.38 23.67 20.25
CA ASP A 134 -18.67 24.40 20.10
C ASP A 134 -19.65 23.73 19.15
N ILE A 135 -19.15 23.17 18.05
CA ILE A 135 -19.91 22.41 17.05
C ILE A 135 -19.18 21.12 16.68
N GLN A 136 -19.89 20.20 16.05
CA GLN A 136 -19.32 18.93 15.57
C GLN A 136 -19.50 18.79 14.07
N ILE A 137 -18.46 18.37 13.35
CA ILE A 137 -18.56 17.89 11.97
C ILE A 137 -18.70 16.38 12.03
N ARG A 138 -19.85 15.85 11.61
CA ARG A 138 -20.12 14.41 11.54
C ARG A 138 -19.97 13.94 10.09
N ILE A 139 -18.89 13.22 9.82
CA ILE A 139 -18.64 12.57 8.54
C ILE A 139 -19.57 11.35 8.44
N GLU A 140 -20.46 11.37 7.47
CA GLU A 140 -21.40 10.31 7.15
C GLU A 140 -20.92 9.59 5.89
N PRO A 141 -20.22 8.43 6.03
CA PRO A 141 -19.79 7.66 4.87
C PRO A 141 -21.00 7.12 4.13
N VAL A 142 -21.04 7.31 2.81
CA VAL A 142 -22.13 6.88 1.95
C VAL A 142 -21.60 6.23 0.69
N THR A 143 -22.31 5.25 0.14
CA THR A 143 -21.96 4.68 -1.16
C THR A 143 -22.42 5.62 -2.26
N SER A 144 -21.71 5.66 -3.39
CA SER A 144 -22.03 6.57 -4.51
C SER A 144 -23.48 6.47 -5.00
N GLY A 145 -24.08 5.27 -4.94
CA GLY A 145 -25.48 5.06 -5.33
C GLY A 145 -26.54 5.50 -4.32
N SER A 146 -26.16 5.83 -3.08
CA SER A 146 -27.10 6.17 -2.00
C SER A 146 -26.98 7.62 -1.50
N LEU A 147 -26.09 8.42 -2.10
CA LEU A 147 -25.81 9.80 -1.67
C LEU A 147 -27.07 10.66 -1.60
N GLU A 148 -27.88 10.69 -2.66
CA GLU A 148 -29.09 11.53 -2.71
C GLU A 148 -30.16 11.08 -1.73
N ALA A 149 -30.36 9.76 -1.59
CA ALA A 149 -31.31 9.21 -0.63
C ALA A 149 -30.90 9.59 0.81
N ARG A 150 -29.61 9.41 1.15
CA ARG A 150 -29.09 9.76 2.46
C ARG A 150 -29.13 11.27 2.73
N ARG A 151 -28.91 12.09 1.70
CA ARG A 151 -29.05 13.54 1.79
C ARG A 151 -30.48 13.95 2.17
N GLN A 152 -31.50 13.36 1.54
CA GLN A 152 -32.90 13.63 1.86
C GLN A 152 -33.25 13.23 3.30
N GLU A 153 -32.77 12.08 3.77
CA GLU A 153 -32.93 11.65 5.16
C GLU A 153 -32.29 12.64 6.13
N LEU A 154 -31.05 13.07 5.86
CA LEU A 154 -30.34 14.01 6.72
C LEU A 154 -31.01 15.38 6.78
N LEU A 155 -31.66 15.84 5.70
CA LEU A 155 -32.44 17.09 5.74
C LEU A 155 -33.63 17.00 6.71
N ILE A 156 -34.23 15.82 6.86
CA ILE A 156 -35.31 15.61 7.84
C ILE A 156 -34.71 15.46 9.24
N ASP A 157 -33.67 14.64 9.39
CA ASP A 157 -33.03 14.33 10.66
C ASP A 157 -32.43 15.57 11.32
N THR A 158 -31.73 16.42 10.57
CA THR A 158 -31.10 17.64 11.08
C THR A 158 -32.10 18.68 11.58
N ASN A 159 -33.34 18.65 11.07
CA ASN A 159 -34.42 19.53 11.54
C ASN A 159 -35.24 18.96 12.71
N SER A 160 -35.15 17.65 12.97
CA SER A 160 -36.06 16.96 13.90
C SER A 160 -35.37 16.28 15.08
N LYS A 161 -34.10 15.91 14.96
CA LYS A 161 -33.36 15.16 15.99
C LYS A 161 -32.37 16.06 16.71
N ARG A 162 -32.45 16.05 18.04
CA ARG A 162 -31.53 16.80 18.92
C ARG A 162 -30.06 16.48 18.76
N GLU A 163 -29.73 15.26 18.32
CA GLU A 163 -28.32 14.88 18.11
C GLU A 163 -27.62 15.73 17.03
N TYR A 164 -28.39 16.46 16.21
CA TYR A 164 -27.87 17.36 15.18
C TYR A 164 -27.91 18.85 15.54
N GLU A 165 -28.41 19.26 16.72
CA GLU A 165 -28.62 20.69 17.07
C GLU A 165 -27.35 21.56 17.01
N ASN A 166 -26.14 20.96 17.07
CA ASN A 166 -24.86 21.64 16.84
C ASN A 166 -23.92 20.80 15.93
N THR A 167 -24.49 20.07 14.99
CA THR A 167 -23.74 19.14 14.14
C THR A 167 -23.89 19.48 12.66
N ILE A 168 -22.78 19.66 11.98
CA ILE A 168 -22.71 19.72 10.52
C ILE A 168 -22.55 18.29 10.01
N ALA A 169 -23.57 17.75 9.32
CA ALA A 169 -23.48 16.46 8.67
C ALA A 169 -22.76 16.60 7.32
N LEU A 170 -21.63 15.93 7.16
CA LEU A 170 -20.81 15.92 5.94
C LEU A 170 -20.92 14.54 5.28
N LEU A 171 -21.67 14.46 4.18
CA LEU A 171 -21.74 13.23 3.39
C LEU A 171 -20.46 13.06 2.57
N VAL A 172 -19.85 11.87 2.67
CA VAL A 172 -18.60 11.56 1.96
C VAL A 172 -18.70 10.18 1.33
N SER A 173 -18.45 10.13 0.02
CA SER A 173 -18.21 8.88 -0.69
C SER A 173 -16.72 8.62 -0.75
N PHE A 174 -16.29 7.50 -0.16
CA PHE A 174 -14.90 7.06 -0.26
C PHE A 174 -14.71 6.14 -1.47
N PRO A 175 -13.50 6.09 -2.05
CA PRO A 175 -13.15 5.07 -3.03
C PRO A 175 -13.33 3.67 -2.46
N GLU A 176 -13.77 2.71 -3.28
CA GLU A 176 -14.00 1.32 -2.84
C GLU A 176 -12.71 0.66 -2.30
N GLU A 177 -11.56 1.06 -2.83
CA GLU A 177 -10.24 0.53 -2.46
C GLU A 177 -9.72 1.06 -1.10
N ILE A 178 -10.39 2.03 -0.47
CA ILE A 178 -9.85 2.70 0.72
C ILE A 178 -9.63 1.71 1.88
N ASP A 179 -10.53 0.73 2.03
CA ASP A 179 -10.44 -0.25 3.10
C ASP A 179 -9.28 -1.23 2.87
N ASP A 180 -9.05 -1.63 1.62
CA ASP A 180 -7.91 -2.45 1.22
C ASP A 180 -6.59 -1.68 1.44
N LEU A 181 -6.56 -0.39 1.10
CA LEU A 181 -5.40 0.45 1.34
C LEU A 181 -5.10 0.63 2.84
N LEU A 182 -6.13 0.75 3.69
CA LEU A 182 -5.95 0.83 5.15
C LEU A 182 -5.40 -0.49 5.72
N VAL A 183 -5.84 -1.64 5.19
CA VAL A 183 -5.30 -2.96 5.55
C VAL A 183 -3.83 -3.06 5.15
N GLU A 184 -3.48 -2.65 3.93
CA GLU A 184 -2.10 -2.68 3.45
C GLU A 184 -1.19 -1.71 4.19
N ALA A 185 -1.70 -0.53 4.56
CA ALA A 185 -1.00 0.41 5.42
C ALA A 185 -0.73 -0.20 6.79
N LYS A 186 -1.71 -0.85 7.43
CA LYS A 186 -1.49 -1.52 8.72
C LYS A 186 -0.51 -2.69 8.64
N ARG A 187 -0.54 -3.45 7.54
CA ARG A 187 0.48 -4.48 7.28
C ARG A 187 1.88 -3.91 7.16
N SER A 188 2.01 -2.72 6.58
CA SER A 188 3.29 -2.04 6.44
C SER A 188 3.78 -1.47 7.76
N ASP A 189 2.90 -0.85 8.56
CA ASP A 189 3.21 -0.35 9.91
C ASP A 189 3.75 -1.45 10.84
N PHE A 190 3.24 -2.68 10.71
CA PHE A 190 3.64 -3.80 11.58
C PHE A 190 5.12 -4.24 11.40
N ILE A 191 5.73 -3.92 10.25
CA ILE A 191 7.09 -4.33 9.93
C ILE A 191 8.12 -3.32 10.44
N ILE A 192 7.72 -2.05 10.57
CA ILE A 192 8.56 -0.92 10.98
C ILE A 192 8.72 -0.94 12.51
#